data_AF-A0A1M5D6R0-F1
#
_entry.id   AF-A0A1M5D6R0-F1
#
_cell.length_a   1.000
_cell.length_b   1.000
_cell.length_c   1.000
_cell.angle_alpha   90.00
_cell.angle_beta   90.00
_cell.angle_gamma   90.00
#
_symmetry.space_group_name_H-M   'P 1'
#
loop_
_entity.id
_entity.type
_entity.pdbx_description
1 polymer ?
#
loop_
_entity_poly.entity_id
_entity_poly.type
_entity_poly.pdbx_seq_one_letter_code
_entity_poly.pdbx_strand_id
1 'polypeptide(L)'
;MRVGPSARVLSLNVEHLDLAGRHARLGQTSIRWRTATAQLLPHLIAGRTRGPLFLSDRRPAPARRPAETDLCPETGRRRLSYERAEYLFKQATTTLDPTGAGYTLRQLRPRA
;
A
#
# COMPACT_ATOMS: atom_id res chain seq x y z
N MET A 1 -7.43 -4.62 18.26
CA MET A 1 -7.81 -3.52 17.35
C MET A 1 -7.94 -4.08 15.93
N ARG A 2 -9.13 -4.10 15.32
CA ARG A 2 -9.29 -4.60 13.94
C ARG A 2 -8.70 -3.57 12.98
N VAL A 3 -7.55 -3.88 12.38
CA VAL A 3 -6.97 -3.10 11.28
C VAL A 3 -7.96 -3.09 10.11
N GLY A 4 -8.39 -1.89 9.68
CA GLY A 4 -9.34 -1.71 8.59
C GLY A 4 -8.78 -2.21 7.24
N PRO A 5 -9.62 -2.45 6.23
CA PRO A 5 -9.20 -3.06 4.95
C PRO A 5 -8.02 -2.35 4.29
N SER A 6 -8.05 -1.03 4.20
CA SER A 6 -7.00 -0.22 3.57
C SER A 6 -5.67 -0.33 4.32
N ALA A 7 -5.69 -0.38 5.65
CA ALA A 7 -4.48 -0.57 6.44
C ALA A 7 -3.85 -1.96 6.25
N ARG A 8 -4.65 -3.00 5.98
CA ARG A 8 -4.13 -4.34 5.61
C ARG A 8 -3.47 -4.35 4.22
N VAL A 9 -4.02 -3.59 3.27
CA VAL A 9 -3.40 -3.43 1.95
C VAL A 9 -2.05 -2.73 2.07
N LEU A 10 -1.96 -1.67 2.89
CA LEU A 10 -0.71 -0.94 3.13
C LEU A 10 0.35 -1.78 3.85
N SER A 11 -0.05 -2.79 4.64
CA SER A 11 0.87 -3.72 5.29
C SER A 11 1.38 -4.86 4.39
N LEU A 12 0.95 -4.95 3.12
CA LEU A 12 1.46 -5.98 2.22
C LEU A 12 2.95 -5.78 1.92
N ASN A 13 3.66 -6.89 1.82
CA ASN A 13 4.99 -6.97 1.22
C ASN A 13 4.89 -7.63 -0.16
N VAL A 14 5.94 -7.50 -0.95
CA VAL A 14 6.02 -8.14 -2.28
C VAL A 14 5.91 -9.66 -2.16
N GLU A 15 6.55 -10.27 -1.17
CA GLU A 15 6.50 -11.72 -0.93
C GLU A 15 5.11 -12.24 -0.51
N HIS A 16 4.16 -11.36 -0.19
CA HIS A 16 2.78 -11.76 0.07
C HIS A 16 1.95 -11.93 -1.21
N LEU A 17 2.46 -11.49 -2.37
CA LEU A 17 1.70 -11.41 -3.62
C LEU A 17 1.85 -12.69 -4.46
N ASP A 18 0.71 -13.26 -4.83
CA ASP A 18 0.59 -14.15 -5.99
C ASP A 18 0.08 -13.33 -7.18
N LEU A 19 1.01 -12.93 -8.05
CA LEU A 19 0.71 -12.11 -9.23
C LEU A 19 -0.11 -12.86 -10.27
N ALA A 20 0.16 -14.16 -10.46
CA ALA A 20 -0.54 -15.00 -11.43
C ALA A 20 -1.97 -15.28 -10.96
N GLY A 21 -2.14 -15.66 -9.69
CA GLY A 21 -3.44 -15.90 -9.07
C GLY A 21 -4.19 -14.63 -8.65
N ARG A 22 -3.61 -13.44 -8.86
CA ARG A 22 -4.18 -12.12 -8.54
C ARG A 22 -4.71 -12.01 -7.11
N HIS A 23 -3.93 -12.52 -6.16
CA HIS A 23 -4.27 -12.42 -4.75
C HIS A 23 -3.05 -12.26 -3.86
N ALA A 24 -3.26 -11.76 -2.65
CA ALA A 24 -2.27 -11.72 -1.60
C ALA A 24 -2.80 -12.41 -0.35
N ARG A 25 -1.87 -12.96 0.45
CA ARG A 25 -2.20 -13.59 1.73
C ARG A 25 -1.39 -12.93 2.85
N LEU A 26 -2.09 -12.53 3.92
CA LEU A 26 -1.51 -11.95 5.12
C LEU A 26 -2.16 -12.63 6.34
N GLY A 27 -1.48 -13.61 6.92
CA GLY A 27 -2.06 -14.50 7.92
C GLY A 27 -3.35 -15.14 7.39
N GLN A 28 -4.47 -14.94 8.12
CA GLN A 28 -5.79 -15.44 7.74
C GLN A 28 -6.54 -14.55 6.74
N THR A 29 -5.98 -13.40 6.35
CA THR A 29 -6.61 -12.48 5.40
C THR A 29 -6.15 -12.78 3.98
N SER A 30 -7.10 -12.91 3.05
CA SER A 30 -6.84 -12.91 1.61
C SER A 30 -7.37 -11.63 0.97
N ILE A 31 -6.57 -11.04 0.08
CA ILE A 31 -6.94 -9.86 -0.71
C ILE A 31 -6.88 -10.28 -2.18
N ARG A 32 -7.96 -10.08 -2.94
CA ARG A 32 -8.00 -10.34 -4.39
C ARG A 32 -8.08 -9.03 -5.16
N TRP A 33 -7.55 -9.04 -6.38
CA TRP A 33 -7.67 -7.90 -7.28
C TRP A 33 -8.02 -8.30 -8.70
N ARG A 34 -8.50 -7.32 -9.47
CA ARG A 34 -8.91 -7.49 -10.87
C ARG A 34 -7.75 -7.14 -11.81
N THR A 35 -7.97 -7.39 -13.10
CA THR A 35 -7.01 -7.16 -14.19
C THR A 35 -6.41 -5.76 -14.17
N ALA A 36 -7.22 -4.71 -13.95
CA ALA A 36 -6.72 -3.33 -13.90
C ALA A 36 -5.64 -3.11 -12.83
N THR A 37 -5.84 -3.65 -11.62
CA THR A 37 -4.82 -3.60 -10.56
C THR A 37 -3.61 -4.45 -10.92
N ALA A 38 -3.81 -5.62 -11.54
CA ALA A 38 -2.72 -6.49 -11.95
C ALA A 38 -1.78 -5.81 -12.96
N GLN A 39 -2.30 -4.94 -13.83
CA GLN A 39 -1.50 -4.16 -14.79
C GLN A 39 -0.66 -3.07 -14.11
N LEU A 40 -1.12 -2.53 -12.97
CA LEU A 40 -0.40 -1.49 -12.22
C LEU A 40 0.66 -2.07 -11.27
N LEU A 41 0.48 -3.30 -10.79
CA LEU A 41 1.39 -3.92 -9.82
C LEU A 41 2.85 -3.99 -10.28
N PRO A 42 3.21 -4.37 -11.53
CA PRO A 42 4.60 -4.38 -11.97
C PRO A 42 5.31 -3.02 -11.81
N HIS A 43 4.60 -1.92 -12.08
CA HIS A 43 5.12 -0.56 -11.92
C HIS A 43 5.35 -0.21 -10.46
N LEU A 44 4.42 -0.61 -9.57
CA LEU A 44 4.57 -0.40 -8.13
C LEU A 44 5.68 -1.27 -7.53
N ILE A 45 5.81 -2.52 -7.98
CA ILE A 45 6.84 -3.47 -7.52
C ILE A 45 8.21 -3.04 -8.00
N ALA A 46 8.33 -2.53 -9.24
CA ALA A 46 9.57 -2.02 -9.81
C ALA A 46 10.74 -3.03 -9.71
N GLY A 47 10.45 -4.31 -10.03
CA GLY A 47 11.45 -5.40 -10.03
C GLY A 47 11.84 -5.95 -8.66
N ARG A 48 11.38 -5.34 -7.56
CA ARG A 48 11.66 -5.80 -6.19
C ARG A 48 11.10 -7.20 -5.97
N THR A 49 11.81 -8.01 -5.18
CA THR A 49 11.35 -9.37 -4.83
C THR A 49 10.85 -9.49 -3.39
N ARG A 50 11.18 -8.52 -2.53
CA ARG A 50 10.79 -8.52 -1.11
C ARG A 50 10.62 -7.13 -0.51
N GLY A 51 9.97 -7.08 0.65
CA GLY A 51 9.77 -5.87 1.46
C GLY A 51 8.46 -5.13 1.15
N PRO A 52 8.22 -3.96 1.78
CA PRO A 52 6.92 -3.29 1.73
C PRO A 52 6.45 -2.96 0.32
N LEU A 53 5.23 -3.33 -0.05
CA LEU A 53 4.68 -3.07 -1.39
C LEU A 53 4.62 -1.56 -1.67
N PHE A 54 4.06 -0.80 -0.72
CA PHE A 54 3.96 0.65 -0.79
C PHE A 54 5.11 1.30 -0.01
N LEU A 55 5.92 2.09 -0.70
CA LEU A 55 7.05 2.81 -0.13
C LEU A 55 6.77 4.31 -0.06
N SER A 56 7.36 4.98 0.92
CA SER A 56 7.49 6.44 0.87
C SER A 56 8.58 6.85 -0.11
N ASP A 57 8.42 8.02 -0.74
CA ASP A 57 9.40 8.52 -1.72
C ASP A 57 10.80 8.75 -1.12
N ARG A 58 10.84 9.20 0.14
CA ARG A 58 12.07 9.53 0.86
C ARG A 58 12.49 8.40 1.79
N ARG A 59 13.82 8.27 1.98
CA ARG A 59 14.40 7.43 3.02
C ARG A 59 14.14 8.03 4.41
N PRO A 60 13.94 7.22 5.45
CA PRO A 60 13.83 7.72 6.82
C PRO A 60 15.15 8.35 7.27
N ALA A 61 15.06 9.39 8.10
CA ALA A 61 16.22 9.95 8.77
C ALA A 61 16.83 8.92 9.74
N PRO A 62 18.16 8.91 9.96
CA PRO A 62 18.82 7.94 10.85
C PRO A 62 18.21 7.88 12.25
N ALA A 63 17.84 9.03 12.82
CA ALA A 63 17.22 9.15 14.15
C ALA A 63 15.76 8.65 14.23
N ARG A 64 15.15 8.27 13.10
CA ARG A 64 13.75 7.79 13.02
C ARG A 64 13.67 6.53 12.16
N ARG A 65 14.62 5.61 12.37
CA ARG A 65 14.65 4.34 11.65
C ARG A 65 13.43 3.50 12.08
N PRO A 66 12.56 3.10 11.14
CA PRO A 66 11.44 2.21 11.45
C PRO A 66 11.94 0.79 11.71
N ALA A 67 11.02 -0.10 12.08
CA ALA A 67 11.30 -1.53 12.17
C ALA A 67 11.88 -2.06 10.86
N GLU A 68 12.76 -3.07 10.93
CA GLU A 68 13.40 -3.65 9.74
C GLU A 68 12.37 -4.20 8.74
N THR A 69 11.26 -4.75 9.23
CA THR A 69 10.13 -5.24 8.43
C THR A 69 9.40 -4.15 7.66
N ASP A 70 9.59 -2.89 8.03
CA ASP A 70 9.05 -1.71 7.35
C ASP A 70 10.09 -1.00 6.48
N LEU A 71 11.30 -1.55 6.33
CA LEU A 71 12.31 -1.07 5.39
C LEU A 71 12.36 -1.98 4.16
N CYS A 72 12.40 -1.36 2.98
CA CYS A 72 12.74 -2.09 1.77
C CYS A 72 14.25 -2.36 1.76
N PRO A 73 14.68 -3.63 1.72
CA PRO A 73 16.11 -3.98 1.77
C PRO A 73 16.88 -3.52 0.52
N GLU A 74 16.19 -3.36 -0.60
CA GLU A 74 16.81 -2.96 -1.87
C GLU A 74 16.96 -1.42 -1.98
N THR A 75 15.99 -0.66 -1.48
CA THR A 75 15.96 0.81 -1.69
C THR A 75 16.30 1.62 -0.43
N GLY A 76 16.21 1.02 0.75
CA GLY A 76 16.30 1.68 2.05
C GLY A 76 15.12 2.61 2.37
N ARG A 77 14.06 2.61 1.53
CA ARG A 77 12.85 3.40 1.77
C ARG A 77 11.93 2.67 2.73
N ARG A 78 11.18 3.43 3.53
CA ARG A 78 10.23 2.86 4.50
C ARG A 78 8.87 2.55 3.86
N ARG A 79 8.09 1.70 4.51
CA ARG A 79 6.67 1.49 4.24
C ARG A 79 5.93 2.83 4.29
N LEU A 80 5.00 3.01 3.36
CA LEU A 80 4.08 4.14 3.38
C LEU A 80 3.15 4.03 4.60
N SER A 81 3.18 5.02 5.49
CA SER A 81 2.27 5.05 6.64
C SER A 81 0.82 5.28 6.22
N TYR A 82 -0.13 4.90 7.06
CA TYR A 82 -1.54 5.13 6.79
C TYR A 82 -1.84 6.63 6.65
N GLU A 83 -1.30 7.49 7.52
CA GLU A 83 -1.54 8.93 7.46
C GLU A 83 -1.02 9.53 6.16
N ARG A 84 0.18 9.11 5.73
CA ARG A 84 0.75 9.60 4.47
C ARG A 84 -0.03 9.07 3.28
N ALA A 85 -0.44 7.82 3.29
CA ALA A 85 -1.28 7.24 2.24
C ALA A 85 -2.64 7.96 2.16
N GLU A 86 -3.27 8.28 3.29
CA GLU A 86 -4.53 9.01 3.33
C GLU A 86 -4.39 10.45 2.81
N TYR A 87 -3.31 11.13 3.18
CA TYR A 87 -3.00 12.45 2.61
C TYR A 87 -2.85 12.39 1.08
N LEU A 88 -2.07 11.45 0.57
CA LEU A 88 -1.86 11.29 -0.87
C LEU A 88 -3.16 10.93 -1.60
N PHE A 89 -3.98 10.05 -1.02
CA PHE A 89 -5.25 9.64 -1.59
C PHE A 89 -6.24 10.81 -1.66
N LYS A 90 -6.34 11.64 -0.60
CA LYS A 90 -7.15 12.86 -0.62
C LYS A 90 -6.73 13.78 -1.77
N GLN A 91 -5.44 14.10 -1.87
CA GLN A 91 -4.94 14.96 -2.94
C GLN A 91 -5.23 14.42 -4.34
N ALA A 92 -5.02 13.12 -4.55
CA ALA A 92 -5.24 12.47 -5.84
C ALA A 92 -6.72 12.37 -6.24
N THR A 93 -7.63 12.54 -5.29
CA THR A 93 -9.08 12.40 -5.50
C THR A 93 -9.84 13.70 -5.31
N THR A 94 -9.16 14.83 -5.08
CA THR A 94 -9.78 16.15 -4.93
C THR A 94 -10.68 16.52 -6.11
N THR A 95 -10.26 16.23 -7.34
CA THR A 95 -11.06 16.53 -8.55
C THR A 95 -12.24 15.57 -8.75
N LEU A 96 -12.26 14.45 -8.03
CA LEU A 96 -13.32 13.45 -8.09
C LEU A 96 -14.39 13.66 -7.01
N ASP A 97 -14.06 14.42 -5.96
CA ASP A 97 -14.96 14.75 -4.86
C ASP A 97 -15.69 16.07 -5.15
N PRO A 98 -17.03 16.08 -5.26
CA PRO A 98 -17.81 17.29 -5.51
C PRO A 98 -17.59 18.42 -4.49
N THR A 99 -17.14 18.09 -3.28
CA THR A 99 -16.86 19.09 -2.23
C THR A 99 -15.45 19.68 -2.33
N GLY A 100 -14.57 19.09 -3.14
CA GLY A 100 -13.17 19.46 -3.26
C GLY A 100 -12.28 19.03 -2.08
N ALA A 101 -12.81 18.30 -1.09
CA ALA A 101 -12.02 17.84 0.06
C ALA A 101 -11.14 16.62 -0.24
N GLY A 102 -11.54 15.82 -1.23
CA GLY A 102 -10.93 14.54 -1.58
C GLY A 102 -11.45 13.40 -0.71
N TYR A 103 -11.44 12.19 -1.28
CA TYR A 103 -11.88 10.99 -0.57
C TYR A 103 -10.82 10.48 0.41
N THR A 104 -11.27 9.68 1.37
CA THR A 104 -10.46 9.09 2.45
C THR A 104 -10.27 7.58 2.24
N LEU A 105 -9.19 7.02 2.76
CA LEU A 105 -8.95 5.58 2.68
C LEU A 105 -10.00 4.78 3.46
N ARG A 106 -10.62 5.38 4.48
CA ARG A 106 -11.70 4.78 5.26
C ARG A 106 -13.01 4.65 4.47
N GLN A 107 -13.22 5.47 3.44
CA GLN A 107 -14.38 5.36 2.56
C GLN A 107 -14.26 4.20 1.57
N LEU A 108 -13.04 3.72 1.30
CA LEU A 108 -12.85 2.53 0.48
C LEU A 108 -13.52 1.31 1.15
N ARG A 109 -14.29 0.59 0.36
CA ARG A 109 -14.95 -0.64 0.75
C ARG A 109 -14.40 -1.78 -0.09
N PRO A 110 -14.16 -2.97 0.49
CA PRO A 110 -13.99 -4.17 -0.30
C PRO A 110 -15.18 -4.31 -1.25
N ARG A 111 -14.90 -4.69 -2.48
CA ARG A 111 -15.94 -5.11 -3.39
C ARG A 111 -16.48 -6.45 -2.85
N ALA A 112 -17.80 -6.55 -2.66
CA ALA A 112 -18.47 -7.80 -2.31
C ALA A 112 -18.27 -8.85 -3.41
#